data_AF-A0A524FAA8-F1
#
_entry.id   AF-A0A524FAA8-F1
#
_cell.length_a   1.000
_cell.length_b   1.000
_cell.length_c   1.000
_cell.angle_alpha   90.00
_cell.angle_beta   90.00
_cell.angle_gamma   90.00
#
_symmetry.space_group_name_H-M   'P 1'
#
loop_
_entity.id
_entity.type
_entity.pdbx_description
1 polymer ?
#
loop_
_entity_poly.entity_id
_entity_poly.type
_entity_poly.pdbx_seq_one_letter_code
_entity_poly.pdbx_strand_id
1 'polypeptide(L)'
;MTVIIPKKAYLTIVAASVRFANPKIPFDDWLEIYGIFTGKSSKNGKDLIITKAYNITHQVKREEDIIDKVYWSDEDYISFSIIDDDAFSKGEYTVGWYHSHPGHRVMMTSLDIRTTATYQQYNPLAISLVFNPQRLIRQIEIAERKGYPELRLENDPGFKIFRLDNPENADSNYHEVFDYKIDGFESEEQLVEYSQKFAKDITNLFPNDNVVESYNNYVNDKLTKLNSLFMGTEDYLKSLARKGEKSRIPEVLENQKKEINQFVAETFMKIENMKEFLDYLEYKERDVIIPKVKDVLSNWDEKISNLEENLKELSKKF
;
A
#
# COMPACT_ATOMS: atom_id res chain seq x y z
N MET A 1 -14.51 -21.59 12.00
CA MET A 1 -14.08 -20.25 12.47
C MET A 1 -14.00 -19.42 11.22
N THR A 2 -14.79 -18.35 11.13
CA THR A 2 -14.66 -17.38 10.05
C THR A 2 -13.66 -16.29 10.44
N VAL A 3 -12.78 -15.87 9.53
CA VAL A 3 -11.92 -14.69 9.74
C VAL A 3 -12.52 -13.48 9.01
N ILE A 4 -12.87 -12.43 9.74
CA ILE A 4 -13.43 -11.19 9.18
C ILE A 4 -12.32 -10.15 9.08
N ILE A 5 -12.04 -9.70 7.87
CA ILE A 5 -10.95 -8.79 7.53
C ILE A 5 -11.53 -7.49 6.97
N PRO A 6 -11.34 -6.33 7.62
CA PRO A 6 -11.83 -5.07 7.09
C PRO A 6 -10.98 -4.64 5.90
N LYS A 7 -11.62 -3.98 4.91
CA LYS A 7 -10.94 -3.45 3.71
C LYS A 7 -9.59 -2.80 4.00
N LYS A 8 -9.53 -1.92 5.00
CA LYS A 8 -8.29 -1.20 5.34
C LYS A 8 -7.17 -2.12 5.83
N ALA A 9 -7.50 -3.16 6.61
CA ALA A 9 -6.50 -4.15 7.05
C ALA A 9 -5.96 -4.93 5.85
N TYR A 10 -6.85 -5.37 4.96
CA TYR A 10 -6.45 -6.06 3.73
C TYR A 10 -5.57 -5.18 2.82
N LEU A 11 -5.97 -3.92 2.57
CA LEU A 11 -5.18 -2.98 1.77
C LEU A 11 -3.83 -2.64 2.41
N THR A 12 -3.72 -2.69 3.75
CA THR A 12 -2.43 -2.53 4.45
C THR A 12 -1.47 -3.65 4.08
N ILE A 13 -1.93 -4.90 4.04
CA ILE A 13 -1.12 -6.06 3.63
C ILE A 13 -0.68 -5.92 2.16
N VAL A 14 -1.61 -5.55 1.28
CA VAL A 14 -1.33 -5.34 -0.15
C VAL A 14 -0.31 -4.21 -0.35
N ALA A 15 -0.52 -3.06 0.28
CA ALA A 15 0.36 -1.90 0.18
C ALA A 15 1.77 -2.20 0.69
N ALA A 16 1.88 -2.78 1.89
CA ALA A 16 3.17 -3.14 2.48
C ALA A 16 3.92 -4.13 1.59
N SER A 17 3.26 -5.19 1.12
CA SER A 17 3.90 -6.21 0.30
C SER A 17 4.33 -5.66 -1.07
N VAL A 18 3.46 -4.91 -1.75
CA VAL A 18 3.76 -4.35 -3.07
C VAL A 18 4.82 -3.24 -3.00
N ARG A 19 4.91 -2.50 -1.89
CA ARG A 19 5.97 -1.49 -1.67
C ARG A 19 7.35 -2.13 -1.76
N PHE A 20 7.57 -3.28 -1.12
CA PHE A 20 8.88 -3.95 -1.05
C PHE A 20 9.10 -5.04 -2.10
N ALA A 21 8.04 -5.54 -2.74
CA ALA A 21 8.10 -6.43 -3.91
C ALA A 21 7.52 -5.72 -5.15
N ASN A 22 8.03 -4.51 -5.39
CA ASN A 22 7.60 -3.65 -6.48
C ASN A 22 8.24 -4.13 -7.79
N PRO A 23 7.48 -4.27 -8.90
CA PRO A 23 8.05 -4.64 -10.21
C PRO A 23 9.14 -3.70 -10.77
N LYS A 24 9.30 -2.50 -10.21
CA LYS A 24 10.40 -1.57 -10.51
C LYS A 24 11.69 -1.88 -9.76
N ILE A 25 11.62 -2.69 -8.71
CA ILE A 25 12.76 -3.24 -7.98
C ILE A 25 13.14 -4.56 -8.70
N PRO A 26 14.44 -4.83 -8.93
CA PRO A 26 14.87 -6.11 -9.45
C PRO A 26 14.26 -7.27 -8.67
N PHE A 27 13.81 -8.33 -9.35
CA PHE A 27 13.10 -9.45 -8.71
C PHE A 27 13.92 -10.07 -7.58
N ASP A 28 15.22 -10.23 -7.79
CA ASP A 28 16.11 -10.78 -6.76
C ASP A 28 16.16 -9.90 -5.52
N ASP A 29 15.85 -8.60 -5.62
CA ASP A 29 15.85 -7.58 -4.56
C ASP A 29 14.49 -7.35 -3.89
N TRP A 30 13.50 -8.17 -4.21
CA TRP A 30 12.24 -8.16 -3.47
C TRP A 30 12.44 -8.64 -2.04
N LEU A 31 11.73 -8.02 -1.11
CA LEU A 31 11.85 -8.29 0.32
C LEU A 31 10.51 -8.72 0.90
N GLU A 32 10.58 -9.67 1.83
CA GLU A 32 9.42 -10.04 2.64
C GLU A 32 9.07 -8.92 3.63
N ILE A 33 7.77 -8.79 3.93
CA ILE A 33 7.28 -7.88 4.97
C ILE A 33 6.66 -8.66 6.10
N TYR A 34 6.56 -8.04 7.28
CA TYR A 34 6.07 -8.64 8.50
C TYR A 34 5.20 -7.64 9.25
N GLY A 35 4.02 -8.09 9.65
CA GLY A 35 3.09 -7.26 10.39
C GLY A 35 2.17 -8.06 11.30
N ILE A 36 1.38 -7.34 12.08
CA ILE A 36 0.50 -7.92 13.10
C ILE A 36 -0.95 -7.49 12.88
N PHE A 37 -1.86 -8.32 13.38
CA PHE A 37 -3.28 -8.02 13.44
C PHE A 37 -3.71 -7.74 14.87
N THR A 38 -4.53 -6.71 15.03
CA THR A 38 -5.28 -6.45 16.27
C THR A 38 -6.76 -6.65 16.01
N GLY A 39 -7.48 -7.13 17.02
CA GLY A 39 -8.90 -7.40 16.89
C GLY A 39 -9.45 -8.15 18.09
N LYS A 40 -10.50 -8.92 17.87
CA LYS A 40 -11.16 -9.69 18.94
C LYS A 40 -11.91 -10.89 18.39
N SER A 41 -12.24 -11.82 19.28
CA SER A 41 -13.19 -12.87 18.99
C SER A 41 -14.62 -12.32 18.91
N SER A 42 -15.46 -12.95 18.08
CA SER A 42 -16.89 -12.66 18.06
C SER A 42 -17.55 -13.06 19.38
N LYS A 43 -18.76 -12.54 19.65
CA LYS A 43 -19.48 -12.78 20.93
C LYS A 43 -19.73 -14.26 21.23
N ASN A 44 -19.79 -15.11 20.20
CA ASN A 44 -19.98 -16.55 20.36
C ASN A 44 -18.65 -17.31 20.54
N GLY A 45 -17.51 -16.61 20.48
CA GLY A 45 -16.15 -17.15 20.62
C GLY A 45 -15.66 -17.98 19.43
N LYS A 46 -16.37 -17.99 18.29
CA LYS A 46 -16.09 -18.88 17.16
C LYS A 46 -15.43 -18.22 15.97
N ASP A 47 -15.56 -16.91 15.84
CA ASP A 47 -15.07 -16.15 14.69
C ASP A 47 -14.02 -15.14 15.15
N LEU A 48 -13.06 -14.88 14.27
CA LEU A 48 -11.99 -13.92 14.51
C LEU A 48 -12.30 -12.64 13.74
N ILE A 49 -12.43 -11.53 14.45
CA ILE A 49 -12.69 -10.22 13.86
C ILE A 49 -11.40 -9.42 13.93
N ILE A 50 -10.76 -9.21 12.79
CA ILE A 50 -9.62 -8.29 12.67
C ILE A 50 -10.18 -6.88 12.66
N THR A 51 -9.62 -5.99 13.48
CA THR A 51 -9.96 -4.56 13.47
C THR A 51 -8.93 -3.77 12.66
N LYS A 52 -7.63 -4.07 12.82
CA LYS A 52 -6.55 -3.39 12.10
C LYS A 52 -5.38 -4.34 11.80
N ALA A 53 -4.67 -4.01 10.72
CA ALA A 53 -3.35 -4.55 10.40
C ALA A 53 -2.32 -3.43 10.59
N TYR A 54 -1.14 -3.79 11.10
CA TYR A 54 -0.01 -2.89 11.25
C TYR A 54 1.21 -3.50 10.61
N ASN A 55 1.84 -2.76 9.69
CA ASN A 55 3.14 -3.13 9.15
C ASN A 55 4.20 -2.82 10.20
N ILE A 56 5.01 -3.81 10.57
CA ILE A 56 6.01 -3.66 11.62
C ILE A 56 7.38 -3.48 11.00
N THR A 57 7.78 -4.42 10.13
CA THR A 57 9.13 -4.45 9.60
C THR A 57 9.17 -5.17 8.25
N HIS A 58 10.30 -5.08 7.57
CA HIS A 58 10.61 -5.79 6.35
C HIS A 58 11.95 -6.50 6.48
N GLN A 59 12.16 -7.50 5.63
CA GLN A 59 13.41 -8.23 5.57
C GLN A 59 14.57 -7.27 5.23
N VAL A 60 15.72 -7.48 5.86
CA VAL A 60 16.96 -6.79 5.51
C VAL A 60 17.94 -7.82 4.95
N LYS A 61 18.52 -7.53 3.78
CA LYS A 61 19.58 -8.34 3.21
C LYS A 61 20.92 -7.96 3.82
N ARG A 62 21.62 -8.93 4.40
CA ARG A 62 23.00 -8.78 4.86
C ARG A 62 23.88 -9.71 4.04
N GLU A 63 25.07 -9.25 3.63
CA GLU A 63 25.99 -10.05 2.81
C GLU A 63 26.40 -11.37 3.49
N GLU A 64 26.36 -11.40 4.82
CA GLU A 64 26.68 -12.56 5.66
C GLU A 64 25.56 -13.62 5.73
N ASP A 65 24.35 -13.29 5.28
CA ASP A 65 23.21 -14.19 5.36
C ASP A 65 23.17 -15.14 4.17
N ILE A 66 23.37 -16.43 4.47
CA ILE A 66 23.30 -17.53 3.50
C ILE A 66 21.84 -17.90 3.21
N ILE A 67 20.92 -17.52 4.10
CA ILE A 67 19.48 -17.73 3.99
C ILE A 67 18.75 -16.43 4.38
N ASP A 68 17.57 -16.23 3.82
CA ASP A 68 16.71 -15.11 4.18
C ASP A 68 16.39 -15.13 5.67
N LYS A 69 16.70 -14.03 6.36
CA LYS A 69 16.45 -13.85 7.80
C LYS A 69 15.73 -12.54 8.08
N VAL A 70 14.94 -12.59 9.14
CA VAL A 70 14.24 -11.43 9.68
C VAL A 70 14.96 -10.97 10.93
N TYR A 71 15.25 -9.68 10.99
CA TYR A 71 15.83 -9.05 12.17
C TYR A 71 14.87 -7.99 12.67
N TRP A 72 14.36 -8.19 13.89
CA TRP A 72 13.58 -7.17 14.59
C TRP A 72 14.53 -6.23 15.31
N SER A 73 14.39 -4.93 15.06
CA SER A 73 15.11 -3.90 15.82
C SER A 73 14.42 -3.62 17.16
N ASP A 74 15.09 -2.90 18.06
CA ASP A 74 14.47 -2.44 19.30
C ASP A 74 13.21 -1.58 19.03
N GLU A 75 13.22 -0.78 17.97
CA GLU A 75 12.07 0.02 17.53
C GLU A 75 10.89 -0.84 17.06
N ASP A 76 11.14 -2.01 16.47
CA ASP A 76 10.09 -2.95 16.06
C ASP A 76 9.37 -3.53 17.29
N TYR A 77 10.13 -3.91 18.32
CA TYR A 77 9.56 -4.38 19.59
C TYR A 77 8.80 -3.28 20.33
N ILE A 78 9.31 -2.05 20.34
CA ILE A 78 8.61 -0.90 20.92
C ILE A 78 7.30 -0.64 20.16
N SER A 79 7.34 -0.66 18.82
CA SER A 79 6.16 -0.51 17.97
C SER A 79 5.10 -1.56 18.29
N PHE A 80 5.51 -2.83 18.39
CA PHE A 80 4.62 -3.93 18.78
C PHE A 80 3.98 -3.67 20.14
N SER A 81 4.76 -3.30 21.16
CA SER A 81 4.26 -3.03 22.51
C SER A 81 3.23 -1.90 22.51
N ILE A 82 3.50 -0.79 21.81
CA ILE A 82 2.58 0.34 21.72
C ILE A 82 1.26 -0.08 21.06
N ILE A 83 1.34 -0.87 19.99
CA ILE A 83 0.16 -1.37 19.28
C ILE A 83 -0.68 -2.29 20.18
N ASP A 84 -0.04 -3.21 20.90
CA ASP A 84 -0.73 -4.16 21.78
C ASP A 84 -1.40 -3.43 22.96
N ASP A 85 -0.70 -2.45 23.57
CA ASP A 85 -1.26 -1.61 24.62
C ASP A 85 -2.47 -0.77 24.13
N ASP A 86 -2.38 -0.18 22.94
CA ASP A 86 -3.49 0.57 22.31
C ASP A 86 -4.69 -0.35 22.02
N ALA A 87 -4.44 -1.56 21.52
CA ALA A 87 -5.49 -2.56 21.28
C ALA A 87 -6.16 -2.97 22.60
N PHE A 88 -5.36 -3.27 23.63
CA PHE A 88 -5.85 -3.64 24.95
C PHE A 88 -6.75 -2.56 25.57
N SER A 89 -6.36 -1.29 25.41
CA SER A 89 -7.18 -0.14 25.87
C SER A 89 -8.57 -0.07 25.24
N LYS A 90 -8.78 -0.72 24.09
CA LYS A 90 -10.03 -0.79 23.33
C LYS A 90 -10.77 -2.13 23.52
N GLY A 91 -10.28 -2.98 24.42
CA GLY A 91 -10.81 -4.34 24.61
C GLY A 91 -10.51 -5.27 23.44
N GLU A 92 -9.46 -4.96 22.69
CA GLU A 92 -8.93 -5.78 21.59
C GLU A 92 -7.56 -6.34 22.00
N TYR A 93 -7.03 -7.25 21.21
CA TYR A 93 -5.75 -7.90 21.47
C TYR A 93 -5.10 -8.30 20.14
N THR A 94 -3.83 -8.69 20.19
CA THR A 94 -3.16 -9.24 19.02
C THR A 94 -3.79 -10.58 18.61
N VAL A 95 -4.36 -10.61 17.40
CA VAL A 95 -5.15 -11.73 16.87
C VAL A 95 -4.41 -12.58 15.84
N GLY A 96 -3.13 -12.29 15.63
CA GLY A 96 -2.30 -13.02 14.69
C GLY A 96 -1.31 -12.10 14.00
N TRP A 97 -0.70 -12.61 12.95
CA TRP A 97 0.34 -11.94 12.19
C TRP A 97 0.20 -12.22 10.71
N TYR A 98 0.88 -11.42 9.90
CA TYR A 98 1.01 -11.65 8.48
C TYR A 98 2.44 -11.43 8.03
N HIS A 99 2.79 -12.11 6.95
CA HIS A 99 4.01 -11.84 6.21
C HIS A 99 3.78 -12.05 4.70
N SER A 100 4.78 -11.72 3.90
CA SER A 100 4.70 -11.89 2.45
C SER A 100 5.73 -12.88 1.92
N HIS A 101 5.38 -13.59 0.86
CA HIS A 101 6.22 -14.51 0.10
C HIS A 101 6.30 -14.04 -1.37
N PRO A 102 6.96 -12.91 -1.65
CA PRO A 102 7.09 -12.40 -3.01
C PRO A 102 7.98 -13.35 -3.83
N GLY A 103 7.47 -13.86 -4.96
CA GLY A 103 8.24 -14.83 -5.76
C GLY A 103 8.13 -16.29 -5.30
N HIS A 104 7.49 -16.57 -4.16
CA HIS A 104 7.40 -17.91 -3.58
C HIS A 104 5.96 -18.40 -3.43
N ARG A 105 5.79 -19.71 -3.33
CA ARG A 105 4.48 -20.31 -3.06
C ARG A 105 3.97 -19.85 -1.69
N VAL A 106 2.65 -19.63 -1.59
CA VAL A 106 1.99 -19.29 -0.32
C VAL A 106 1.85 -20.55 0.52
N MET A 107 2.71 -20.69 1.53
CA MET A 107 2.82 -21.84 2.44
C MET A 107 3.51 -21.40 3.73
N MET A 108 3.52 -22.26 4.75
CA MET A 108 4.24 -22.00 6.01
C MET A 108 5.62 -22.67 5.99
N THR A 109 6.67 -21.92 6.29
CA THR A 109 8.01 -22.41 6.59
C THR A 109 8.12 -22.92 8.03
N SER A 110 9.22 -23.60 8.37
CA SER A 110 9.48 -24.02 9.75
C SER A 110 9.61 -22.84 10.72
N LEU A 111 10.05 -21.67 10.24
CA LEU A 111 10.08 -20.46 11.06
C LEU A 111 8.66 -19.97 11.33
N ASP A 112 7.82 -19.93 10.30
CA ASP A 112 6.43 -19.47 10.41
C ASP A 112 5.61 -20.35 11.35
N ILE A 113 5.85 -21.67 11.35
CA ILE A 113 5.23 -22.61 12.28
C ILE A 113 5.60 -22.22 13.72
N ARG A 114 6.88 -22.01 14.03
CA ARG A 114 7.32 -21.61 15.39
C ARG A 114 6.75 -20.26 15.82
N THR A 115 6.74 -19.29 14.91
CA THR A 115 6.17 -17.96 15.18
C THR A 115 4.68 -18.08 15.46
N THR A 116 3.94 -18.79 14.62
CA THR A 116 2.48 -18.99 14.77
C THR A 116 2.14 -19.75 16.04
N ALA A 117 2.95 -20.74 16.44
CA ALA A 117 2.79 -21.45 17.71
C ALA A 117 2.80 -20.49 18.89
N THR A 118 3.73 -19.52 18.90
CA THR A 118 3.81 -18.50 19.95
C THR A 118 2.52 -17.67 20.02
N TYR A 119 2.02 -17.18 18.88
CA TYR A 119 0.75 -16.45 18.86
C TYR A 119 -0.44 -17.31 19.31
N GLN A 120 -0.51 -18.57 18.88
CA GLN A 120 -1.60 -19.48 19.22
C GLN A 120 -1.59 -19.97 20.68
N GLN A 121 -0.43 -19.97 21.34
CA GLN A 121 -0.32 -20.26 22.77
C GLN A 121 -0.98 -19.18 23.63
N TYR A 122 -0.83 -17.91 23.28
CA TYR A 122 -1.45 -16.79 24.00
C TYR A 122 -2.89 -16.51 23.55
N ASN A 123 -3.19 -16.79 22.28
CA ASN A 123 -4.52 -16.64 21.71
C ASN A 123 -4.86 -17.84 20.83
N PRO A 124 -5.66 -18.80 21.30
CA PRO A 124 -5.98 -20.01 20.54
C PRO A 124 -6.58 -19.77 19.15
N LEU A 125 -7.22 -18.62 18.91
CA LEU A 125 -7.80 -18.23 17.63
C LEU A 125 -6.83 -17.49 16.71
N ALA A 126 -5.58 -17.29 17.13
CA ALA A 126 -4.61 -16.57 16.32
C ALA A 126 -4.38 -17.25 14.96
N ILE A 127 -4.15 -16.42 13.96
CA ILE A 127 -3.89 -16.85 12.58
C ILE A 127 -2.55 -16.34 12.06
N SER A 128 -2.03 -17.03 11.05
CA SER A 128 -0.94 -16.56 10.20
C SER A 128 -1.48 -16.33 8.79
N LEU A 129 -1.33 -15.12 8.25
CA LEU A 129 -1.70 -14.83 6.87
C LEU A 129 -0.43 -14.68 6.03
N VAL A 130 -0.33 -15.43 4.95
CA VAL A 130 0.80 -15.36 4.01
C VAL A 130 0.31 -14.77 2.70
N PHE A 131 0.83 -13.60 2.34
CA PHE A 131 0.44 -12.87 1.13
C PHE A 131 1.51 -12.98 0.04
N ASN A 132 1.10 -13.05 -1.22
CA ASN A 132 2.00 -12.95 -2.36
C ASN A 132 1.44 -11.95 -3.39
N PRO A 133 2.15 -10.84 -3.67
CA PRO A 133 1.68 -9.84 -4.62
C PRO A 133 1.55 -10.38 -6.05
N GLN A 134 2.39 -11.33 -6.47
CA GLN A 134 2.26 -11.97 -7.78
C GLN A 134 1.03 -12.87 -7.86
N ARG A 135 0.66 -13.55 -6.77
CA ARG A 135 -0.58 -14.35 -6.70
C ARG A 135 -1.79 -13.46 -6.98
N LEU A 136 -1.87 -12.29 -6.33
CA LEU A 136 -2.93 -11.30 -6.56
C LEU A 136 -2.91 -10.73 -7.99
N ILE A 137 -1.74 -10.30 -8.48
CA ILE A 137 -1.65 -9.56 -9.75
C ILE A 137 -1.86 -10.49 -10.95
N ARG A 138 -1.30 -11.71 -10.91
CA ARG A 138 -1.32 -12.65 -12.03
C ARG A 138 -2.44 -13.68 -11.94
N GLN A 139 -3.09 -13.80 -10.77
CA GLN A 139 -4.11 -14.80 -10.49
C GLN A 139 -3.58 -16.21 -10.78
N ILE A 140 -2.43 -16.53 -10.16
CA ILE A 140 -1.76 -17.83 -10.28
C ILE A 140 -1.21 -18.31 -8.94
N GLU A 141 -1.16 -19.63 -8.76
CA GLU A 141 -0.32 -20.26 -7.74
C GLU A 141 1.10 -20.44 -8.30
N ILE A 142 2.10 -19.92 -7.60
CA ILE A 142 3.49 -20.13 -7.96
C ILE A 142 3.86 -21.60 -7.71
N ALA A 143 4.45 -22.22 -8.73
CA ALA A 143 4.87 -23.60 -8.66
C ALA A 143 6.01 -23.79 -7.64
N GLU A 144 6.01 -24.92 -6.92
CA GLU A 144 7.06 -25.26 -5.95
C GLU A 144 8.44 -25.44 -6.58
N ARG A 145 8.49 -25.85 -7.85
CA ARG A 145 9.73 -26.14 -8.57
C ARG A 145 9.64 -25.58 -9.98
N LYS A 146 10.77 -25.04 -10.45
CA LYS A 146 10.91 -24.54 -11.82
C LYS A 146 10.57 -25.66 -12.83
N GLY A 147 9.65 -25.37 -13.75
CA GLY A 147 9.20 -26.31 -14.79
C GLY A 147 7.87 -27.02 -14.51
N TYR A 148 7.26 -26.82 -13.34
CA TYR A 148 5.89 -27.27 -13.07
C TYR A 148 4.88 -26.21 -13.57
N PRO A 149 3.66 -26.64 -13.97
CA PRO A 149 2.66 -25.71 -14.49
C PRO A 149 2.19 -24.73 -13.41
N GLU A 150 2.10 -23.46 -13.76
CA GLU A 150 1.40 -22.46 -12.96
C GLU A 150 -0.11 -22.78 -12.97
N LEU A 151 -0.74 -22.82 -11.80
CA LEU A 151 -2.18 -23.04 -11.70
C LEU A 151 -2.89 -21.70 -11.77
N ARG A 152 -3.88 -21.57 -12.66
CA ARG A 152 -4.74 -20.38 -12.71
C ARG A 152 -5.67 -20.37 -11.50
N LEU A 153 -5.80 -19.19 -10.92
CA LEU A 153 -6.72 -18.89 -9.83
C LEU A 153 -7.83 -17.98 -10.36
N GLU A 154 -8.96 -17.98 -9.68
CA GLU A 154 -10.10 -17.13 -9.98
C GLU A 154 -10.44 -16.33 -8.72
N ASN A 155 -10.51 -15.01 -8.87
CA ASN A 155 -10.85 -14.04 -7.82
C ASN A 155 -10.07 -14.21 -6.51
N ASP A 156 -8.80 -14.59 -6.59
CA ASP A 156 -7.94 -14.82 -5.43
C ASP A 156 -7.40 -13.49 -4.86
N PRO A 157 -7.54 -13.24 -3.54
CA PRO A 157 -7.13 -11.99 -2.92
C PRO A 157 -5.62 -11.87 -2.71
N GLY A 158 -4.83 -12.87 -3.11
CA GLY A 158 -3.38 -12.89 -3.01
C GLY A 158 -2.83 -13.52 -1.74
N PHE A 159 -3.64 -14.12 -0.89
CA PHE A 159 -3.16 -14.74 0.36
C PHE A 159 -3.82 -16.07 0.67
N LYS A 160 -3.24 -16.76 1.65
CA LYS A 160 -3.88 -17.84 2.41
C LYS A 160 -3.74 -17.57 3.90
N ILE A 161 -4.67 -18.12 4.66
CA ILE A 161 -4.67 -18.04 6.13
C ILE A 161 -4.38 -19.43 6.66
N PHE A 162 -3.50 -19.52 7.65
CA PHE A 162 -3.09 -20.78 8.26
C PHE A 162 -3.24 -20.77 9.77
N ARG A 163 -3.44 -21.97 10.32
CA ARG A 163 -3.39 -22.27 11.74
C ARG A 163 -2.70 -23.60 11.97
N LEU A 164 -2.10 -23.74 13.14
CA LEU A 164 -1.52 -24.98 13.61
C LEU A 164 -2.58 -25.87 14.23
N ASP A 165 -2.43 -27.17 13.99
CA ASP A 165 -3.26 -28.21 14.62
C ASP A 165 -2.92 -28.38 16.10
N ASN A 166 -1.63 -28.25 16.46
CA ASN A 166 -1.14 -28.37 17.82
C ASN A 166 -0.05 -27.31 18.13
N PRO A 167 -0.42 -26.13 18.65
CA PRO A 167 0.53 -25.04 18.93
C PRO A 167 1.51 -25.33 20.09
N GLU A 168 1.36 -26.44 20.83
CA GLU A 168 2.31 -26.85 21.86
C GLU A 168 3.53 -27.59 21.27
N ASN A 169 3.45 -28.04 20.01
CA ASN A 169 4.51 -28.79 19.35
C ASN A 169 5.23 -27.93 18.28
N ALA A 170 6.55 -27.83 18.39
CA ALA A 170 7.40 -27.10 17.44
C ALA A 170 7.37 -27.67 16.01
N ASP A 171 6.97 -28.93 15.84
CA ASP A 171 6.82 -29.61 14.55
C ASP A 171 5.34 -29.84 14.19
N SER A 172 4.44 -28.97 14.67
CA SER A 172 3.01 -29.07 14.36
C SER A 172 2.73 -29.02 12.87
N ASN A 173 1.82 -29.89 12.43
CA ASN A 173 1.14 -29.69 11.15
C ASN A 173 0.31 -28.40 11.18
N TYR A 174 0.03 -27.87 10.00
CA TYR A 174 -0.82 -26.71 9.80
C TYR A 174 -1.89 -27.01 8.75
N HIS A 175 -3.00 -26.29 8.84
CA HIS A 175 -4.07 -26.32 7.85
C HIS A 175 -4.42 -24.91 7.39
N GLU A 176 -4.97 -24.82 6.18
CA GLU A 176 -5.52 -23.60 5.63
C GLU A 176 -6.92 -23.32 6.22
N VAL A 177 -7.17 -22.07 6.58
CA VAL A 177 -8.47 -21.56 7.00
C VAL A 177 -9.15 -20.95 5.77
N PHE A 178 -10.06 -21.72 5.17
CA PHE A 178 -10.78 -21.32 3.95
C PHE A 178 -11.91 -20.33 4.20
N ASP A 179 -12.46 -20.31 5.41
CA ASP A 179 -13.61 -19.48 5.75
C ASP A 179 -13.15 -18.09 6.22
N TYR A 180 -13.15 -17.13 5.30
CA TYR A 180 -12.87 -15.74 5.58
C TYR A 180 -13.77 -14.81 4.77
N LYS A 181 -13.88 -13.56 5.25
CA LYS A 181 -14.64 -12.51 4.57
C LYS A 181 -13.83 -11.22 4.59
N ILE A 182 -13.66 -10.61 3.43
CA ILE A 182 -13.08 -9.27 3.32
C ILE A 182 -14.23 -8.27 3.16
N ASP A 183 -14.45 -7.44 4.18
CA ASP A 183 -15.51 -6.44 4.15
C ASP A 183 -15.17 -5.26 3.22
N GLY A 184 -16.19 -4.57 2.71
CA GLY A 184 -16.04 -3.36 1.90
C GLY A 184 -15.93 -3.58 0.39
N PHE A 185 -16.29 -4.79 -0.07
CA PHE A 185 -16.43 -5.16 -1.48
C PHE A 185 -17.78 -5.86 -1.70
N GLU A 186 -18.37 -5.65 -2.87
CA GLU A 186 -19.66 -6.20 -3.28
C GLU A 186 -19.54 -7.63 -3.83
N SER A 187 -18.38 -7.98 -4.38
CA SER A 187 -18.06 -9.31 -4.91
C SER A 187 -16.54 -9.58 -4.84
N GLU A 188 -16.16 -10.85 -5.00
CA GLU A 188 -14.75 -11.27 -5.07
C GLU A 188 -14.06 -10.71 -6.34
N GLU A 189 -14.81 -10.62 -7.45
CA GLU A 189 -14.33 -9.99 -8.69
C GLU A 189 -14.00 -8.50 -8.46
N GLN A 190 -14.92 -7.74 -7.84
CA GLN A 190 -14.68 -6.33 -7.51
C GLN A 190 -13.49 -6.18 -6.56
N LEU A 191 -13.35 -7.10 -5.59
CA LEU A 191 -12.21 -7.11 -4.69
C LEU A 191 -10.90 -7.23 -5.46
N VAL A 192 -10.78 -8.20 -6.35
CA VAL A 192 -9.54 -8.44 -7.10
C VAL A 192 -9.24 -7.29 -8.06
N GLU A 193 -10.22 -6.82 -8.83
CA GLU A 193 -10.05 -5.69 -9.74
C GLU A 193 -9.57 -4.43 -9.01
N TYR A 194 -10.24 -4.09 -7.90
CA TYR A 194 -9.85 -2.96 -7.08
C TYR A 194 -8.44 -3.12 -6.53
N SER A 195 -8.10 -4.31 -6.04
CA SER A 195 -6.81 -4.58 -5.39
C SER A 195 -5.65 -4.58 -6.39
N GLN A 196 -5.88 -5.05 -7.62
CA GLN A 196 -4.90 -4.96 -8.71
C GLN A 196 -4.67 -3.50 -9.13
N LYS A 197 -5.74 -2.70 -9.21
CA LYS A 197 -5.62 -1.25 -9.46
C LYS A 197 -4.86 -0.56 -8.33
N PHE A 198 -5.21 -0.87 -7.08
CA PHE A 198 -4.55 -0.33 -5.90
C PHE A 198 -3.06 -0.72 -5.86
N ALA A 199 -2.71 -1.98 -6.15
CA ALA A 199 -1.32 -2.42 -6.26
C ALA A 199 -0.54 -1.65 -7.34
N LYS A 200 -1.19 -1.31 -8.46
CA LYS A 200 -0.60 -0.46 -9.49
C LYS A 200 -0.38 0.98 -9.00
N ASP A 201 -1.29 1.53 -8.20
CA ASP A 201 -1.11 2.86 -7.63
C ASP A 201 0.03 2.87 -6.59
N ILE A 202 0.11 1.87 -5.72
CA ILE A 202 1.24 1.65 -4.78
C ILE A 202 2.57 1.55 -5.55
N THR A 203 2.62 0.73 -6.60
CA THR A 203 3.80 0.57 -7.46
C THR A 203 4.31 1.89 -8.04
N ASN A 204 3.41 2.85 -8.28
CA ASN A 204 3.72 4.10 -8.94
C ASN A 204 3.91 5.28 -8.00
N LEU A 205 3.26 5.28 -6.84
CA LEU A 205 3.16 6.43 -5.96
C LEU A 205 3.57 6.11 -4.52
N PHE A 206 3.97 4.89 -4.17
CA PHE A 206 4.48 4.56 -2.84
C PHE A 206 5.92 4.00 -2.90
N PRO A 207 6.93 4.85 -2.73
CA PRO A 207 8.33 4.43 -2.77
C PRO A 207 8.68 3.54 -1.56
N ASN A 208 9.57 2.57 -1.77
CA ASN A 208 10.09 1.72 -0.70
C ASN A 208 11.09 2.46 0.20
N ASP A 209 11.89 3.35 -0.37
CA ASP A 209 12.89 4.15 0.35
C ASP A 209 12.83 5.63 -0.07
N ASN A 210 13.47 6.52 0.71
CA ASN A 210 13.56 7.96 0.44
C ASN A 210 12.19 8.59 0.16
N VAL A 211 11.18 8.24 0.97
CA VAL A 211 9.77 8.61 0.75
C VAL A 211 9.59 10.13 0.65
N VAL A 212 10.20 10.88 1.59
CA VAL A 212 10.12 12.34 1.64
C VAL A 212 10.73 12.98 0.39
N GLU A 213 11.93 12.54 -0.01
CA GLU A 213 12.62 13.06 -1.18
C GLU A 213 11.85 12.74 -2.47
N SER A 214 11.37 11.50 -2.60
CA SER A 214 10.59 11.05 -3.76
C SER A 214 9.34 11.90 -3.96
N TYR A 215 8.60 12.19 -2.88
CA TYR A 215 7.42 13.05 -2.95
C TYR A 215 7.77 14.51 -3.19
N ASN A 216 8.87 15.01 -2.64
CA ASN A 216 9.35 16.36 -2.93
C ASN A 216 9.68 16.51 -4.41
N ASN A 217 10.42 15.55 -4.98
CA ASN A 217 10.75 15.53 -6.41
C ASN A 217 9.49 15.45 -7.29
N TYR A 218 8.51 14.63 -6.90
CA TYR A 218 7.24 14.54 -7.59
C TYR A 218 6.48 15.87 -7.59
N VAL A 219 6.32 16.50 -6.43
CA VAL A 219 5.62 17.79 -6.29
C VAL A 219 6.34 18.87 -7.11
N ASN A 220 7.67 18.96 -7.01
CA ASN A 220 8.45 19.94 -7.75
C ASN A 220 8.36 19.75 -9.28
N ASP A 221 8.37 18.51 -9.79
CA ASP A 221 8.12 18.21 -11.20
C ASP A 221 6.73 18.69 -11.64
N LYS A 222 5.69 18.42 -10.84
CA LYS A 222 4.31 18.82 -11.16
C LYS A 222 4.14 20.33 -11.14
N LEU A 223 4.74 21.03 -10.17
CA LEU A 223 4.74 22.48 -10.11
C LEU A 223 5.48 23.09 -11.32
N THR A 224 6.62 22.52 -11.71
CA THR A 224 7.38 22.95 -12.89
C THR A 224 6.56 22.77 -14.18
N LYS A 225 5.86 21.64 -14.31
CA LYS A 225 4.97 21.37 -15.44
C LYS A 225 3.78 22.32 -15.47
N LEU A 226 3.17 22.61 -14.31
CA LEU A 226 2.09 23.58 -14.20
C LEU A 226 2.55 24.97 -14.68
N ASN A 227 3.69 25.44 -14.19
CA ASN A 227 4.25 26.73 -14.61
C ASN A 227 4.54 26.76 -16.12
N SER A 228 5.05 25.65 -16.68
CA SER A 228 5.28 25.51 -18.12
C SER A 228 3.99 25.62 -18.95
N LEU A 229 2.88 25.05 -18.46
CA LEU A 229 1.56 25.17 -19.13
C LEU A 229 1.09 26.63 -19.15
N PHE A 230 1.25 27.36 -18.04
CA PHE A 230 0.92 28.79 -17.98
C PHE A 230 1.78 29.62 -18.94
N MET A 231 3.10 29.42 -18.92
CA MET A 231 4.02 30.13 -19.81
C MET A 231 3.75 29.83 -21.29
N GLY A 232 3.56 28.55 -21.63
CA GLY A 232 3.24 28.12 -22.99
C GLY A 232 1.91 28.70 -23.48
N THR A 233 0.89 28.75 -22.62
CA THR A 233 -0.38 29.42 -22.92
C THR A 233 -0.15 30.89 -23.21
N GLU A 234 0.57 31.60 -22.33
CA GLU A 234 0.84 33.02 -22.50
C GLU A 234 1.59 33.34 -23.81
N ASP A 235 2.63 32.57 -24.12
CA ASP A 235 3.42 32.79 -25.34
C ASP A 235 2.64 32.48 -26.61
N TYR A 236 1.76 31.47 -26.58
CA TYR A 236 0.86 31.17 -27.68
C TYR A 236 -0.15 32.30 -27.92
N LEU A 237 -0.74 32.84 -26.85
CA LEU A 237 -1.66 33.98 -26.94
C LEU A 237 -0.97 35.25 -27.47
N LYS A 238 0.26 35.54 -27.02
CA LYS A 238 1.08 36.63 -27.58
C LYS A 238 1.33 36.44 -29.08
N SER A 239 1.62 35.21 -29.51
CA SER A 239 1.84 34.88 -30.92
C SER A 239 0.59 35.16 -31.76
N LEU A 240 -0.59 34.73 -31.31
CA LEU A 240 -1.87 35.02 -31.97
C LEU A 240 -2.14 36.52 -32.06
N ALA A 241 -1.92 37.25 -30.97
CA ALA A 241 -2.09 38.70 -30.95
C ALA A 241 -1.15 39.41 -31.94
N ARG A 242 0.11 38.97 -32.05
CA ARG A 242 1.10 39.51 -33.01
C ARG A 242 0.75 39.19 -34.47
N LYS A 243 0.17 38.03 -34.74
CA LYS A 243 -0.27 37.61 -36.08
C LYS A 243 -1.59 38.23 -36.52
N GLY A 244 -2.25 39.01 -35.66
CA GLY A 244 -3.56 39.60 -35.94
C GLY A 244 -4.73 38.61 -35.83
N GLU A 245 -4.49 37.41 -35.30
CA GLU A 245 -5.49 36.34 -35.16
C GLU A 245 -6.29 36.44 -33.84
N LYS A 246 -6.63 37.67 -33.41
CA LYS A 246 -7.26 37.92 -32.10
C LYS A 246 -8.62 37.25 -31.93
N SER A 247 -9.34 36.98 -33.02
CA SER A 247 -10.61 36.26 -32.99
C SER A 247 -10.49 34.82 -32.43
N ARG A 248 -9.30 34.22 -32.48
CA ARG A 248 -9.03 32.86 -31.96
C ARG A 248 -8.69 32.84 -30.46
N ILE A 249 -8.37 33.99 -29.86
CA ILE A 249 -7.92 34.08 -28.46
C ILE A 249 -8.94 33.50 -27.47
N PRO A 250 -10.26 33.80 -27.55
CA PRO A 250 -11.22 33.26 -26.59
C PRO A 250 -11.31 31.73 -26.62
N GLU A 251 -11.34 31.13 -27.81
CA GLU A 251 -11.40 29.68 -27.97
C GLU A 251 -10.13 29.00 -27.43
N VAL A 252 -8.96 29.57 -27.73
CA VAL A 252 -7.67 29.06 -27.26
C VAL A 252 -7.56 29.17 -25.75
N LEU A 253 -7.97 30.29 -25.15
CA LEU A 253 -7.98 30.47 -23.70
C LEU A 253 -8.85 29.41 -23.01
N GLU A 254 -10.04 29.13 -23.55
CA GLU A 254 -10.95 28.15 -22.98
C GLU A 254 -10.36 26.72 -23.06
N ASN A 255 -9.79 26.36 -24.20
CA ASN A 255 -9.13 25.06 -24.37
C ASN A 255 -7.94 24.89 -23.42
N GLN A 256 -7.10 25.93 -23.26
CA GLN A 256 -5.94 25.89 -22.37
C GLN A 256 -6.35 25.86 -20.89
N LYS A 257 -7.41 26.57 -20.49
CA LYS A 257 -7.99 26.45 -19.14
C LYS A 257 -8.43 25.02 -18.84
N LYS A 258 -9.11 24.37 -19.79
CA LYS A 258 -9.55 22.99 -19.65
C LYS A 258 -8.37 22.04 -19.46
N GLU A 259 -7.31 22.21 -20.25
CA GLU A 259 -6.08 21.41 -20.15
C GLU A 259 -5.40 21.58 -18.78
N ILE A 260 -5.24 22.83 -18.31
CA ILE A 260 -4.66 23.13 -17.00
C ILE A 260 -5.51 22.53 -15.88
N ASN A 261 -6.83 22.70 -15.91
CA ASN A 261 -7.74 22.16 -14.90
C ASN A 261 -7.71 20.63 -14.87
N GLN A 262 -7.66 19.98 -16.03
CA GLN A 262 -7.52 18.54 -16.12
C GLN A 262 -6.20 18.07 -15.48
N PHE A 263 -5.08 18.72 -15.81
CA PHE A 263 -3.78 18.41 -15.23
C PHE A 263 -3.78 18.56 -13.70
N VAL A 264 -4.39 19.63 -13.17
CA VAL A 264 -4.49 19.87 -11.73
C VAL A 264 -5.35 18.80 -11.06
N ALA A 265 -6.51 18.47 -11.63
CA ALA A 265 -7.41 17.44 -11.09
C ALA A 265 -6.73 16.06 -11.04
N GLU A 266 -6.04 15.67 -12.11
CA GLU A 266 -5.29 14.40 -12.16
C GLU A 266 -4.15 14.36 -11.13
N THR A 267 -3.47 15.49 -10.91
CA THR A 267 -2.39 15.60 -9.92
C THR A 267 -2.92 15.58 -8.50
N PHE A 268 -4.04 16.26 -8.25
CA PHE A 268 -4.73 16.26 -6.96
C PHE A 268 -5.09 14.83 -6.53
N MET A 269 -5.71 14.03 -7.41
CA MET A 269 -6.05 12.64 -7.11
C MET A 269 -4.82 11.80 -6.70
N LYS A 270 -3.67 12.02 -7.36
CA LYS A 270 -2.43 11.31 -7.03
C LYS A 270 -1.84 11.76 -5.69
N ILE A 271 -1.95 13.04 -5.35
CA ILE A 271 -1.51 13.57 -4.06
C ILE A 271 -2.40 13.06 -2.93
N GLU A 272 -3.71 12.97 -3.12
CA GLU A 272 -4.61 12.36 -2.13
C GLU A 272 -4.29 10.88 -1.91
N ASN A 273 -3.98 10.13 -2.98
CA ASN A 273 -3.47 8.77 -2.84
C ASN A 273 -2.17 8.72 -2.03
N MET A 274 -1.21 9.61 -2.29
CA MET A 274 0.04 9.69 -1.50
C MET A 274 -0.24 9.98 -0.02
N LYS A 275 -1.20 10.86 0.30
CA LYS A 275 -1.63 11.14 1.68
C LYS A 275 -2.21 9.88 2.34
N GLU A 276 -3.05 9.12 1.63
CA GLU A 276 -3.60 7.86 2.12
C GLU A 276 -2.50 6.81 2.35
N PHE A 277 -1.52 6.72 1.45
CA PHE A 277 -0.50 5.68 1.50
C PHE A 277 0.41 5.75 2.74
N LEU A 278 0.49 6.93 3.36
CA LEU A 278 1.18 7.11 4.65
C LEU A 278 0.61 6.24 5.77
N ASP A 279 -0.68 5.87 5.70
CA ASP A 279 -1.31 4.96 6.67
C ASP A 279 -0.76 3.53 6.58
N TYR A 280 -0.05 3.19 5.50
CA TYR A 280 0.54 1.87 5.24
C TYR A 280 2.06 1.82 5.47
N LEU A 281 2.67 2.92 5.94
CA LEU A 281 4.05 2.93 6.42
C LEU A 281 4.22 1.94 7.58
N GLU A 282 5.44 1.45 7.75
CA GLU A 282 5.83 0.75 8.98
C GLU A 282 5.57 1.63 10.18
N TYR A 283 5.18 1.02 11.30
CA TYR A 283 4.76 1.79 12.46
C TYR A 283 5.84 2.76 12.94
N LYS A 284 7.10 2.30 13.01
CA LYS A 284 8.28 3.10 13.39
C LYS A 284 8.59 4.28 12.46
N GLU A 285 8.20 4.20 11.20
CA GLU A 285 8.47 5.25 10.20
C GLU A 285 7.57 6.48 10.39
N ARG A 286 6.37 6.28 10.97
CA ARG A 286 5.25 7.23 10.88
C ARG A 286 5.57 8.58 11.50
N ASP A 287 6.11 8.58 12.72
CA ASP A 287 6.36 9.80 13.48
C ASP A 287 7.40 10.71 12.81
N VAL A 288 8.31 10.12 12.02
CA VAL A 288 9.37 10.87 11.32
C VAL A 288 8.96 11.25 9.91
N ILE A 289 8.34 10.34 9.16
CA ILE A 289 8.05 10.53 7.73
C ILE A 289 6.77 11.33 7.51
N ILE A 290 5.69 11.05 8.25
CA ILE A 290 4.37 11.66 8.00
C ILE A 290 4.42 13.19 8.11
N PRO A 291 5.00 13.82 9.15
CA PRO A 291 5.03 15.28 9.25
C PRO A 291 5.78 15.92 8.08
N LYS A 292 6.92 15.34 7.68
CA LYS A 292 7.75 15.84 6.57
C LYS A 292 7.05 15.70 5.22
N VAL A 293 6.38 14.57 4.98
CA VAL A 293 5.59 14.39 3.76
C VAL A 293 4.41 15.37 3.72
N LYS A 294 3.70 15.57 4.83
CA LYS A 294 2.57 16.52 4.88
C LYS A 294 3.01 17.93 4.52
N ASP A 295 4.17 18.37 5.01
CA ASP A 295 4.79 19.64 4.65
C ASP A 295 5.06 19.72 3.13
N VAL A 296 5.73 18.71 2.57
CA VAL A 296 6.01 18.61 1.13
C VAL A 296 4.74 18.68 0.27
N LEU A 297 3.69 17.92 0.64
CA LEU A 297 2.45 17.89 -0.13
C LEU A 297 1.66 19.19 0.00
N SER A 298 1.80 19.93 1.11
CA SER A 298 1.15 21.22 1.31
C SER A 298 1.63 22.30 0.33
N ASN A 299 2.87 22.19 -0.18
CA ASN A 299 3.41 23.10 -1.20
C ASN A 299 2.58 23.06 -2.50
N TRP A 300 2.04 21.89 -2.86
CA TRP A 300 1.13 21.79 -3.99
C TRP A 300 -0.21 22.48 -3.68
N ASP A 301 -0.78 22.20 -2.52
CA ASP A 301 -2.07 22.75 -2.09
C ASP A 301 -2.02 24.29 -2.05
N GLU A 302 -0.92 24.87 -1.54
CA GLU A 302 -0.68 26.32 -1.55
C GLU A 302 -0.64 26.88 -2.98
N LYS A 303 0.09 26.25 -3.91
CA LYS A 303 0.17 26.73 -5.30
C LYS A 303 -1.19 26.70 -5.98
N ILE A 304 -1.98 25.64 -5.77
CA ILE A 304 -3.28 25.46 -6.42
C ILE A 304 -4.34 26.38 -5.83
N SER A 305 -4.21 26.83 -4.58
CA SER A 305 -5.14 27.80 -3.98
C SER A 305 -5.28 29.09 -4.80
N ASN A 306 -4.21 29.50 -5.51
CA ASN A 306 -4.18 30.69 -6.36
C ASN A 306 -4.51 30.41 -7.84
N LEU A 307 -4.90 29.18 -8.21
CA LEU A 307 -5.08 28.77 -9.60
C LEU A 307 -6.14 29.59 -10.33
N GLU A 308 -7.31 29.79 -9.72
CA GLU A 308 -8.40 30.56 -10.34
C GLU A 308 -8.00 32.01 -10.60
N GLU A 309 -7.27 32.62 -9.67
CA GLU A 309 -6.79 33.99 -9.80
C GLU A 309 -5.80 34.10 -10.96
N ASN A 310 -4.82 33.19 -11.01
CA ASN A 310 -3.85 33.12 -12.11
C ASN A 310 -4.54 32.95 -13.49
N LEU A 311 -5.56 32.10 -13.60
CA LEU A 311 -6.33 31.92 -14.83
C LEU A 311 -7.17 33.16 -15.19
N LYS A 312 -7.73 33.86 -14.19
CA LYS A 312 -8.45 35.13 -14.39
C LYS A 312 -7.50 36.23 -14.87
N GLU A 313 -6.33 36.36 -14.27
CA GLU A 313 -5.30 37.32 -14.71
C GLU A 313 -4.83 37.06 -16.13
N LEU A 314 -4.56 35.80 -16.48
CA LEU A 314 -4.21 35.40 -17.83
C LEU A 314 -5.30 35.79 -18.84
N SER A 315 -6.57 35.60 -18.47
CA SER A 315 -7.71 35.98 -19.32
C SER A 315 -7.88 37.48 -19.46
N LYS A 316 -7.54 38.27 -18.44
CA LYS A 316 -7.60 39.74 -18.51
C LYS A 316 -6.50 40.34 -19.39
N LYS A 317 -5.39 39.62 -19.57
CA LYS A 317 -4.20 40.08 -20.29
C LYS A 317 -4.34 40.05 -21.82
N PHE A 318 -5.26 39.25 -22.37
CA PHE A 318 -5.44 39.02 -23.81
C PHE A 318 -6.89 39.18 -24.23
#